data_AF-A0A1X0QMR6-F1
#
_entry.id   AF-A0A1X0QMR6-F1
#
_cell.length_a   1.000
_cell.length_b   1.000
_cell.length_c   1.000
_cell.angle_alpha   90.00
_cell.angle_beta   90.00
_cell.angle_gamma   90.00
#
_symmetry.space_group_name_H-M   'P 1'
#
loop_
_entity.id
_entity.type
_entity.pdbx_description
1 polymer ?
#
loop_
_entity_poly.entity_id
_entity_poly.type
_entity_poly.pdbx_seq_one_letter_code
_entity_poly.pdbx_strand_id
1 'polypeptide(L)'
;LVKNIVDMIPRHHAYINQLKNDGYHVVGYCRKSKTQSSNRATLLQRMVDILRQRSLVEKVFVSPSSSVKESFYKRDFNDQDILSELDQVNGNTQDFLTFIQENDKVCVVALDYAGFTTSMTDLKNILRQVS
;
A
#
# COMPACT_ATOMS: atom_id res chain seq x y z
N LEU A 1 5.34 14.17 -26.44
CA LEU A 1 5.63 14.14 -24.99
C LEU A 1 4.44 14.58 -24.13
N VAL A 2 3.81 15.74 -24.41
CA VAL A 2 2.71 16.30 -23.58
C VAL A 2 1.45 15.41 -23.52
N LYS A 3 1.00 14.83 -24.64
CA LYS A 3 -0.15 13.89 -24.66
C LYS A 3 0.03 12.69 -23.72
N ASN A 4 1.24 12.14 -23.65
CA ASN A 4 1.53 10.99 -22.78
C ASN A 4 1.38 11.28 -21.29
N ILE A 5 1.59 12.54 -20.87
CA ILE A 5 1.47 12.96 -19.46
C ILE A 5 0.00 13.21 -19.10
N VAL A 6 -0.75 13.86 -20.00
CA VAL A 6 -2.18 14.15 -19.80
C VAL A 6 -3.02 12.88 -19.78
N ASP A 7 -2.69 11.90 -20.64
CA ASP A 7 -3.44 10.66 -20.77
C ASP A 7 -3.00 9.56 -19.78
N MET A 8 -2.00 9.82 -18.93
CA MET A 8 -1.47 8.80 -18.01
C MET A 8 -2.46 8.45 -16.91
N ILE A 9 -3.06 9.46 -16.27
CA ILE A 9 -4.04 9.25 -15.18
C ILE A 9 -5.30 8.55 -15.71
N PRO A 10 -5.96 9.00 -16.80
CA PRO A 10 -7.14 8.33 -17.33
C PRO A 10 -6.88 6.88 -17.75
N ARG A 11 -5.72 6.59 -18.38
CA ARG A 11 -5.35 5.21 -18.75
C ARG A 11 -5.10 4.34 -17.53
N HIS A 12 -4.43 4.87 -16.52
CA HIS A 12 -4.22 4.17 -15.26
C HIS A 12 -5.55 3.88 -14.57
N HIS A 13 -6.46 4.85 -14.50
CA HIS A 13 -7.81 4.64 -13.98
C HIS A 13 -8.59 3.58 -14.76
N ALA A 14 -8.53 3.59 -16.09
CA ALA A 14 -9.17 2.58 -16.93
C ALA A 14 -8.63 1.17 -16.63
N TYR A 15 -7.31 1.03 -16.51
CA TYR A 15 -6.66 -0.24 -16.16
C TYR A 15 -7.07 -0.72 -14.76
N ILE A 16 -7.08 0.17 -13.76
CA ILE A 16 -7.53 -0.17 -12.41
C ILE A 16 -8.99 -0.64 -12.42
N ASN A 17 -9.87 0.05 -13.14
CA ASN A 17 -11.28 -0.35 -13.24
C ASN A 17 -11.45 -1.69 -13.97
N GLN A 18 -10.63 -1.97 -14.98
CA GLN A 18 -10.61 -3.28 -15.62
C GLN A 18 -10.24 -4.39 -14.62
N LEU A 19 -9.17 -4.20 -13.83
CA LEU A 19 -8.79 -5.16 -12.80
C LEU A 19 -9.95 -5.44 -11.82
N LYS A 20 -10.66 -4.40 -11.40
CA LYS A 20 -11.84 -4.56 -10.53
C LYS A 20 -12.94 -5.36 -11.21
N ASN A 21 -13.22 -5.08 -12.49
CA ASN A 21 -14.21 -5.83 -13.27
C ASN A 21 -13.82 -7.31 -13.44
N ASP A 22 -12.52 -7.61 -13.49
CA ASP A 22 -11.98 -8.97 -13.54
C ASP A 22 -11.99 -9.69 -12.16
N GLY A 23 -12.53 -9.00 -11.14
CA GLY A 23 -12.71 -9.50 -9.78
C GLY A 23 -11.51 -9.32 -8.87
N TYR A 24 -10.58 -8.42 -9.19
CA TYR A 24 -9.46 -8.09 -8.29
C TYR A 24 -9.86 -7.04 -7.25
N HIS A 25 -9.49 -7.29 -6.00
CA HIS A 25 -9.42 -6.27 -4.96
C HIS A 25 -8.19 -5.40 -5.19
N VAL A 26 -8.40 -4.18 -5.64
CA VAL A 26 -7.32 -3.22 -5.84
C VAL A 26 -7.08 -2.44 -4.54
N VAL A 27 -5.97 -2.71 -3.86
CA VAL A 27 -5.62 -2.10 -2.58
C VAL A 27 -4.34 -1.28 -2.66
N GLY A 28 -4.28 -0.20 -1.88
CA GLY A 28 -3.12 0.65 -1.73
C GLY A 28 -2.27 0.21 -0.53
N TYR A 29 -0.95 0.27 -0.68
CA TYR A 29 -0.02 0.12 0.44
C TYR A 29 1.02 1.23 0.41
N CYS A 30 1.22 1.93 1.52
CA CYS A 30 2.28 2.93 1.64
C CYS A 30 3.12 2.75 2.91
N ARG A 31 4.43 3.01 2.80
CA ARG A 31 5.39 2.78 3.87
C ARG A 31 6.27 3.99 4.13
N LYS A 32 6.62 4.23 5.40
CA LYS A 32 7.70 5.12 5.82
C LYS A 32 8.78 4.37 6.58
N SER A 33 10.03 4.81 6.42
CA SER A 33 11.17 4.24 7.12
C SER A 33 11.15 4.60 8.61
N LYS A 34 11.90 3.82 9.41
CA LYS A 34 12.14 4.08 10.84
C LYS A 34 12.86 5.40 11.16
N THR A 35 13.22 6.18 10.14
CA THR A 35 13.91 7.45 10.33
C THR A 35 12.97 8.44 11.01
N GLN A 36 13.42 8.99 12.13
CA GLN A 36 12.66 9.97 12.88
C GLN A 36 12.28 11.16 11.98
N SER A 37 11.00 11.50 12.01
CA SER A 37 10.43 12.57 11.18
C SER A 37 9.26 13.19 11.92
N SER A 38 9.28 14.51 12.08
CA SER A 38 8.20 15.28 12.74
C SER A 38 6.94 15.39 11.87
N ASN A 39 7.05 15.16 10.56
CA ASN A 39 5.97 15.28 9.60
C ASN A 39 5.43 13.93 9.09
N ARG A 40 5.66 12.85 9.85
CA ARG A 40 5.39 11.48 9.38
C ARG A 40 3.93 11.23 9.06
N ALA A 41 3.01 11.61 9.95
CA ALA A 41 1.57 11.49 9.73
C ALA A 41 1.13 12.29 8.49
N THR A 42 1.63 13.52 8.32
CA THR A 42 1.32 14.34 7.13
C THR A 42 1.83 13.71 5.82
N LEU A 43 3.01 13.09 5.83
CA LEU A 43 3.53 12.37 4.66
C LEU A 43 2.74 11.06 4.41
N LEU A 44 2.42 10.34 5.49
CA LEU A 44 1.32 9.38 5.65
C LEU A 44 0.13 9.73 4.78
N GLN A 45 -0.57 10.77 5.22
CA GLN A 45 -1.82 11.20 4.65
C GLN A 45 -1.69 11.53 3.16
N ARG A 46 -0.63 12.25 2.76
CA ARG A 46 -0.42 12.56 1.33
C ARG A 46 -0.27 11.31 0.48
N MET A 47 0.39 10.27 0.98
CA MET A 47 0.52 9.00 0.25
C MET A 47 -0.84 8.29 0.15
N VAL A 48 -1.63 8.31 1.23
CA VAL A 48 -3.01 7.79 1.25
C VAL A 48 -3.88 8.51 0.22
N ASP A 49 -3.85 9.84 0.21
CA ASP A 49 -4.63 10.68 -0.71
C ASP A 49 -4.26 10.38 -2.18
N ILE A 50 -2.96 10.22 -2.48
CA ILE A 50 -2.50 9.85 -3.82
C ILE A 50 -3.05 8.47 -4.23
N LEU A 51 -2.99 7.48 -3.34
CA LEU A 51 -3.51 6.14 -3.62
C LEU A 51 -5.01 6.17 -3.93
N ARG A 52 -5.79 6.96 -3.17
CA ARG A 52 -7.23 7.13 -3.40
C ARG A 52 -7.53 7.89 -4.69
N GLN A 53 -6.93 9.06 -4.87
CA GLN A 53 -7.26 9.97 -5.97
C GLN A 53 -6.67 9.52 -7.31
N ARG A 54 -5.44 9.01 -7.32
CA ARG A 54 -4.75 8.65 -8.56
C ARG A 54 -4.89 7.18 -8.92
N SER A 55 -5.02 6.29 -7.93
CA SER A 55 -5.06 4.85 -8.19
C SER A 55 -6.40 4.21 -7.86
N LEU A 56 -7.42 4.98 -7.45
CA LEU A 56 -8.79 4.54 -7.20
C LEU A 56 -8.86 3.28 -6.31
N VAL A 57 -7.95 3.11 -5.36
CA VAL A 57 -7.88 1.88 -4.55
C VAL A 57 -9.09 1.78 -3.61
N GLU A 58 -9.53 0.55 -3.36
CA GLU A 58 -10.68 0.22 -2.50
C GLU A 58 -10.33 0.29 -1.01
N LYS A 59 -9.12 -0.13 -0.65
CA LYS A 59 -8.58 -0.07 0.70
C LYS A 59 -7.18 0.51 0.69
N VAL A 60 -6.75 1.15 1.78
CA VAL A 60 -5.38 1.63 1.94
C VAL A 60 -4.82 1.12 3.26
N PHE A 61 -3.71 0.41 3.19
CA PHE A 61 -2.96 -0.03 4.37
C PHE A 61 -1.64 0.72 4.47
N VAL A 62 -1.20 0.98 5.69
CA VAL A 62 -0.01 1.80 5.92
C VAL A 62 1.01 1.09 6.79
N SER A 63 2.28 1.38 6.57
CA SER A 63 3.36 0.94 7.43
C SER A 63 4.09 2.19 7.93
N PRO A 64 3.70 2.71 9.11
CA PRO A 64 4.17 4.01 9.58
C PRO A 64 5.66 4.07 9.84
N SER A 65 6.28 2.98 10.29
CA SER A 65 7.68 2.99 10.73
C SER A 65 8.34 1.62 10.62
N SER A 66 8.70 1.22 9.41
CA SER A 66 9.34 -0.09 9.16
C SER A 66 10.58 0.00 8.29
N SER A 67 11.42 -1.04 8.34
CA SER A 67 12.56 -1.15 7.43
C SER A 67 12.20 -1.98 6.20
N VAL A 68 12.73 -1.63 5.03
CA VAL A 68 12.59 -2.47 3.81
C VAL A 68 13.19 -3.87 3.96
N LYS A 69 14.15 -4.02 4.89
CA LYS A 69 14.80 -5.29 5.23
C LYS A 69 14.01 -6.10 6.27
N GLU A 70 13.05 -5.47 6.93
CA GLU A 70 12.20 -6.11 7.92
C GLU A 70 11.10 -6.90 7.21
N SER A 71 10.92 -8.14 7.66
CA SER A 71 9.86 -9.01 7.15
C SER A 71 8.50 -8.36 7.39
N PHE A 72 7.57 -8.44 6.45
CA PHE A 72 6.22 -7.87 6.61
C PHE A 72 5.54 -8.34 7.90
N TYR A 73 5.69 -9.61 8.27
CA TYR A 73 5.13 -10.17 9.51
C TYR A 73 5.64 -9.48 10.77
N LYS A 74 6.80 -8.82 10.71
CA LYS A 74 7.43 -8.12 11.85
C LYS A 74 7.14 -6.62 11.88
N ARG A 75 6.43 -6.09 10.88
CA ARG A 75 6.18 -4.64 10.77
C ARG A 75 4.98 -4.21 11.61
N ASP A 76 5.09 -3.03 12.22
CA ASP A 76 3.98 -2.25 12.78
C ASP A 76 3.15 -2.94 13.89
N PHE A 77 3.73 -3.86 14.66
CA PHE A 77 3.04 -4.50 15.80
C PHE A 77 2.59 -3.52 16.89
N ASN A 78 3.33 -2.41 17.08
CA ASN A 78 3.11 -1.47 18.18
C ASN A 78 2.78 -0.03 17.70
N ASP A 79 2.60 0.20 16.40
CA ASP A 79 2.53 1.54 15.81
C ASP A 79 1.09 2.11 15.72
N GLN A 80 0.21 1.78 16.68
CA GLN A 80 -1.21 2.18 16.61
C GLN A 80 -1.43 3.69 16.73
N ASP A 81 -0.57 4.41 17.45
CA ASP A 81 -0.75 5.84 17.73
C ASP A 81 -0.88 6.67 16.45
N ILE A 82 -0.07 6.39 15.43
CA ILE A 82 -0.07 7.15 14.17
C ILE A 82 -1.28 6.82 13.30
N LEU A 83 -1.81 5.60 13.36
CA LEU A 83 -2.98 5.21 12.56
C LEU A 83 -4.20 6.06 12.91
N SER A 84 -4.32 6.46 14.18
CA SER A 84 -5.42 7.30 14.67
C SER A 84 -5.38 8.74 14.11
N GLU A 85 -4.22 9.18 13.61
CA GLU A 85 -4.03 10.49 12.99
C GLU A 85 -4.30 10.50 11.47
N LEU A 86 -4.60 9.34 10.87
CA LEU A 86 -4.75 9.20 9.42
C LEU A 86 -6.22 8.97 9.03
N ASP A 87 -6.63 9.67 7.97
CA ASP A 87 -7.96 9.53 7.38
C ASP A 87 -7.95 8.54 6.21
N GLN A 88 -9.05 7.80 6.06
CA GLN A 88 -9.30 6.87 4.94
C GLN A 88 -8.32 5.70 4.81
N VAL A 89 -7.68 5.33 5.93
CA VAL A 89 -6.87 4.11 6.08
C VAL A 89 -7.73 2.94 6.55
N ASN A 90 -7.29 1.73 6.25
CA ASN A 90 -7.97 0.47 6.56
C ASN A 90 -7.15 -0.42 7.51
N GLY A 91 -6.02 0.08 8.01
CA GLY A 91 -5.17 -0.64 8.95
C GLY A 91 -3.68 -0.51 8.62
N ASN A 92 -2.88 -1.22 9.40
CA ASN A 92 -1.44 -1.28 9.23
C ASN A 92 -0.99 -2.48 8.39
N THR A 93 0.31 -2.83 8.44
CA THR A 93 0.83 -4.01 7.74
C THR A 93 0.19 -5.32 8.22
N GLN A 94 -0.19 -5.46 9.48
CA GLN A 94 -0.83 -6.69 9.98
C GLN A 94 -2.22 -6.84 9.37
N ASP A 95 -3.01 -5.77 9.35
CA ASP A 95 -4.33 -5.77 8.68
C ASP A 95 -4.21 -6.05 7.18
N PHE A 96 -3.15 -5.54 6.54
CA PHE A 96 -2.84 -5.86 5.14
C PHE A 96 -2.55 -7.34 4.93
N LEU A 97 -1.75 -7.96 5.81
CA LEU A 97 -1.42 -9.38 5.72
C LEU A 97 -2.65 -10.26 5.91
N THR A 98 -3.53 -9.92 6.86
CA THR A 98 -4.81 -10.60 7.01
C THR A 98 -5.66 -10.46 5.74
N PHE A 99 -5.77 -9.24 5.20
CA PHE A 99 -6.56 -9.00 3.99
C PHE A 99 -6.10 -9.83 2.80
N ILE A 100 -4.79 -9.91 2.53
CA ILE A 100 -4.28 -10.68 1.39
C ILE A 100 -4.34 -12.20 1.61
N GLN A 101 -4.35 -12.67 2.86
CA GLN A 101 -4.55 -14.09 3.17
C GLN A 101 -6.02 -14.51 2.97
N GLU A 102 -6.96 -13.61 3.20
CA GLU A 102 -8.40 -13.87 3.06
C GLU A 102 -8.93 -13.68 1.62
N ASN A 103 -8.11 -13.20 0.69
CA ASN A 103 -8.54 -12.82 -0.65
C ASN A 103 -7.59 -13.34 -1.74
N ASP A 104 -8.12 -14.14 -2.67
CA ASP A 104 -7.32 -14.80 -3.72
C ASP A 104 -6.89 -13.87 -4.86
N LYS A 105 -7.66 -12.81 -5.13
CA LYS A 105 -7.42 -11.87 -6.22
C LYS A 105 -7.14 -10.48 -5.68
N VAL A 106 -5.89 -10.23 -5.28
CA VAL A 106 -5.47 -8.91 -4.80
C VAL A 106 -4.47 -8.28 -5.77
N CYS A 107 -4.74 -7.02 -6.15
CA CYS A 107 -3.77 -6.18 -6.83
C CYS A 107 -3.30 -5.08 -5.88
N VAL A 108 -1.99 -5.04 -5.61
CA VAL A 108 -1.40 -4.06 -4.68
C VAL A 108 -0.78 -2.91 -5.45
N VAL A 109 -1.28 -1.71 -5.22
CA VAL A 109 -0.66 -0.46 -5.67
C VAL A 109 0.19 0.09 -4.54
N ALA A 110 1.51 -0.07 -4.67
CA ALA A 110 2.45 0.34 -3.65
C ALA A 110 3.04 1.73 -3.94
N LEU A 111 3.04 2.62 -2.93
CA LEU A 111 3.86 3.83 -2.92
C LEU A 111 4.97 3.67 -1.88
N ASP A 112 6.22 3.68 -2.35
CA ASP A 112 7.40 3.62 -1.49
C ASP A 112 8.53 4.49 -2.07
N TYR A 113 9.20 5.26 -1.21
CA TYR A 113 10.36 6.06 -1.57
C TYR A 113 11.67 5.23 -1.62
N ALA A 114 11.67 4.01 -1.09
CA ALA A 114 12.83 3.11 -1.02
C ALA A 114 12.52 1.66 -1.47
N GLY A 115 11.36 1.44 -2.09
CA GLY A 115 10.94 0.14 -2.63
C GLY A 115 10.13 -0.72 -1.64
N PHE A 116 9.02 -1.28 -2.13
CA PHE A 116 8.01 -2.07 -1.39
C PHE A 116 8.59 -3.13 -0.44
N THR A 117 9.62 -3.85 -0.90
CA THR A 117 10.50 -4.70 -0.10
C THR A 117 11.80 -4.93 -0.86
N THR A 118 12.91 -5.12 -0.14
CA THR A 118 14.17 -5.59 -0.75
C THR A 118 14.32 -7.11 -0.66
N SER A 119 13.40 -7.81 0.01
CA SER A 119 13.45 -9.26 0.21
C SER A 119 12.46 -9.99 -0.71
N MET A 120 12.97 -10.59 -1.78
CA MET A 120 12.16 -11.44 -2.67
C MET A 120 11.67 -12.71 -1.99
N THR A 121 12.42 -13.23 -1.01
CA THR A 121 11.98 -14.36 -0.20
C THR A 121 10.75 -14.00 0.62
N ASP A 122 10.75 -12.83 1.25
CA ASP A 122 9.63 -12.38 2.08
C ASP A 122 8.39 -12.08 1.22
N LEU A 123 8.58 -11.47 0.04
CA LEU A 123 7.49 -11.30 -0.94
C LEU A 123 6.89 -12.64 -1.36
N LYS A 124 7.74 -13.64 -1.68
CA LYS A 124 7.27 -14.98 -2.02
C LYS A 124 6.54 -15.65 -0.87
N ASN A 125 6.98 -15.47 0.37
CA ASN A 125 6.34 -16.06 1.54
C ASN A 125 4.93 -15.53 1.74
N ILE A 126 4.71 -14.23 1.48
CA ILE A 126 3.38 -13.62 1.56
C ILE A 126 2.48 -14.13 0.44
N LEU A 127 3.00 -14.23 -0.80
CA LEU A 127 2.23 -14.73 -1.94
C LEU A 127 1.90 -16.23 -1.85
N ARG A 128 2.71 -17.01 -1.16
CA ARG A 128 2.54 -18.47 -1.01
C ARG A 128 1.59 -18.89 0.09
N GLN A 129 1.23 -17.99 1.01
CA GLN A 129 0.29 -18.29 2.09
C GLN A 129 -1.18 -18.09 1.70
N VAL A 130 -1.44 -17.73 0.45
CA VAL A 130 -2.78 -17.77 -0.16
C VAL A 130 -3.01 -19.22 -0.63
N SER A 131 -3.56 -20.07 0.25
CA SER A 131 -3.88 -21.46 -0.05
C SER A 131 -5.07 -21.93 0.74
#